data_AF-A0A9D9VBR8-F1
#
_entry.id   AF-A0A9D9VBR8-F1
#
_cell.length_a   1.000
_cell.length_b   1.000
_cell.length_c   1.000
_cell.angle_alpha   90.00
_cell.angle_beta   90.00
_cell.angle_gamma   90.00
#
_symmetry.space_group_name_H-M   'P 1'
#
loop_
_entity.id
_entity.type
_entity.pdbx_description
1 polymer ?
#
loop_
_entity_poly.entity_id
_entity_poly.type
_entity_poly.pdbx_seq_one_letter_code
_entity_poly.pdbx_strand_id
1 'polypeptide(L)'
;MAMDVPIYDYPLNYSQTVSDYLPSNASDYSTPMLTPEYQKQQLKDFYNHYFSSTPQGLSPWSEQMVAAILPFIRQFELTILEAFNNQNKPFDKRHYAENFQQKNIEWINSIQQNINLDTIDTHGFQQQNRAIAI
;
A
#
# COMPACT_ATOMS: atom_id res chain seq x y z
N MET A 1 19.58 25.10 9.02
CA MET A 1 20.44 24.46 10.03
C MET A 1 19.86 23.08 10.28
N ALA A 2 20.64 22.02 10.10
CA ALA A 2 20.22 20.67 10.46
C ALA A 2 20.19 20.58 12.00
N MET A 3 19.11 20.06 12.55
CA MET A 3 18.98 19.80 13.98
C MET A 3 19.59 18.43 14.24
N ASP A 4 20.63 18.35 15.07
CA ASP A 4 21.17 17.06 15.52
C ASP A 4 20.11 16.38 16.39
N VAL A 5 19.43 15.39 15.80
CA VAL A 5 18.54 14.51 16.55
C VAL A 5 19.40 13.34 17.04
N PRO A 6 19.56 13.14 18.36
CA PRO A 6 20.35 12.04 18.87
C PRO A 6 19.70 10.71 18.46
N ILE A 7 20.48 9.88 17.77
CA ILE A 7 20.10 8.49 17.49
C ILE A 7 20.58 7.65 18.67
N TYR A 8 19.66 6.94 19.30
CA TYR A 8 19.95 6.02 20.39
C TYR A 8 19.80 4.58 19.91
N ASP A 9 20.77 3.75 20.26
CA ASP A 9 20.67 2.31 20.06
C ASP A 9 19.90 1.68 21.21
N TYR A 10 18.82 0.96 20.87
CA TYR A 10 18.08 0.14 21.82
C TYR A 10 18.40 -1.33 21.54
N PRO A 11 19.09 -2.02 22.47
CA PRO A 11 19.44 -3.42 22.26
C PRO A 11 18.19 -4.30 22.31
N LEU A 12 18.11 -5.29 21.41
CA LEU A 12 17.09 -6.32 21.47
C LEU A 12 17.37 -7.22 22.68
N ASN A 13 16.44 -7.26 23.62
CA ASN A 13 16.55 -8.04 24.87
C ASN A 13 15.66 -9.29 24.89
N TYR A 14 15.11 -9.68 23.73
CA TYR A 14 14.28 -10.86 23.54
C TYR A 14 14.74 -11.64 22.31
N SER A 15 14.39 -12.92 22.26
CA SER A 15 14.75 -13.78 21.15
C SER A 15 14.05 -13.32 19.86
N GLN A 16 14.79 -13.34 18.75
CA GLN A 16 14.24 -13.11 17.41
C GLN A 16 13.90 -14.42 16.70
N THR A 17 13.95 -15.54 17.41
CA THR A 17 13.72 -16.87 16.85
C THR A 17 12.36 -17.38 17.29
N VAL A 18 11.48 -17.64 16.32
CA VAL A 18 10.10 -18.08 16.56
C VAL A 18 10.03 -19.37 17.39
N SER A 19 10.99 -20.29 17.22
CA SER A 19 11.04 -21.56 17.95
C SER A 19 11.18 -21.40 19.47
N ASP A 20 11.64 -20.24 19.95
CA ASP A 20 11.75 -19.98 21.39
C ASP A 20 10.37 -19.70 22.01
N TYR A 21 9.39 -19.34 21.19
CA TYR A 21 8.00 -19.07 21.58
C TYR A 21 7.03 -20.17 21.13
N LEU A 22 7.37 -20.90 20.07
CA LEU A 22 6.60 -22.01 19.51
C LEU A 22 7.51 -23.25 19.35
N PRO A 23 7.95 -23.87 20.46
CA PRO A 23 8.92 -24.94 20.39
C PRO A 23 8.28 -26.23 19.86
N SER A 24 8.99 -26.94 18.98
CA SER A 24 8.47 -28.15 18.30
C SER A 24 8.22 -29.34 19.23
N ASN A 25 8.71 -29.28 20.46
CA ASN A 25 8.48 -30.27 21.50
C ASN A 25 7.35 -29.88 22.48
N ALA A 26 6.67 -28.75 22.29
CA ALA A 26 5.50 -28.41 23.07
C ALA A 26 4.37 -29.41 22.82
N SER A 27 3.59 -29.71 23.85
CA SER A 27 2.49 -30.68 23.78
C SER A 27 1.37 -30.26 22.83
N ASP A 28 1.20 -28.95 22.62
CA ASP A 28 0.22 -28.32 21.76
C ASP A 28 0.80 -27.83 20.43
N TYR A 29 2.05 -28.18 20.11
CA TYR A 29 2.72 -27.71 18.89
C TYR A 29 1.93 -28.02 17.61
N SER A 30 1.27 -29.18 17.57
CA SER A 30 0.43 -29.61 16.44
C SER A 30 -1.04 -29.23 16.59
N THR A 31 -1.41 -28.50 17.64
CA THR A 31 -2.80 -28.06 17.87
C THR A 31 -3.10 -26.85 16.99
N PRO A 32 -4.07 -26.94 16.06
CA PRO A 32 -4.46 -25.80 15.24
C PRO A 32 -4.99 -24.65 16.12
N MET A 33 -4.50 -23.43 15.89
CA MET A 33 -4.98 -22.24 16.60
C MET A 33 -6.41 -21.84 16.20
N LEU A 34 -6.90 -22.33 15.05
CA LEU A 34 -8.19 -21.98 14.46
C LEU A 34 -8.97 -23.23 14.11
N THR A 35 -10.29 -23.14 14.10
CA THR A 35 -11.14 -24.23 13.61
C THR A 35 -11.00 -24.38 12.10
N PRO A 36 -11.14 -25.62 11.57
CA PRO A 36 -11.10 -25.85 10.12
C PRO A 36 -12.15 -25.04 9.35
N GLU A 37 -13.33 -24.84 9.93
CA GLU A 37 -14.43 -24.07 9.34
C GLU A 37 -14.06 -22.61 9.17
N TYR A 38 -13.45 -22.02 10.20
CA TYR A 38 -12.98 -20.64 10.15
C TYR A 38 -11.85 -20.46 9.13
N GLN A 39 -10.87 -21.36 9.11
CA GLN A 39 -9.79 -21.31 8.12
C GLN A 39 -10.30 -21.38 6.68
N LYS A 40 -11.26 -22.28 6.41
CA LYS A 40 -11.89 -22.40 5.07
C LYS A 40 -12.63 -21.13 4.69
N GLN A 41 -13.34 -20.51 5.62
CA GLN A 41 -14.04 -19.25 5.37
C GLN A 41 -13.06 -18.13 5.07
N GLN A 42 -12.00 -17.97 5.88
CA GLN A 42 -10.98 -16.96 5.64
C GLN A 42 -10.25 -17.15 4.30
N LEU A 43 -10.00 -18.40 3.90
CA LEU A 43 -9.41 -18.70 2.61
C LEU A 43 -10.33 -18.29 1.45
N LYS A 44 -11.63 -18.55 1.57
CA LYS A 44 -12.63 -18.10 0.59
C LYS A 44 -12.64 -16.57 0.46
N ASP A 45 -12.60 -15.87 1.59
CA ASP A 45 -12.59 -14.41 1.62
C ASP A 45 -11.30 -13.85 1.01
N PHE A 46 -10.15 -14.48 1.29
CA PHE A 46 -8.87 -14.16 0.65
C PHE A 46 -8.95 -14.24 -0.87
N TYR A 47 -9.47 -15.34 -1.43
CA TYR A 47 -9.64 -15.46 -2.89
C TYR A 47 -10.66 -14.47 -3.44
N ASN A 48 -11.72 -14.16 -2.68
CA ASN A 48 -12.70 -13.16 -3.08
C ASN A 48 -12.08 -11.75 -3.21
N HIS A 49 -11.22 -11.40 -2.26
CA HIS A 49 -10.51 -10.13 -2.24
C HIS A 49 -9.41 -10.04 -3.29
N TYR A 50 -8.69 -11.13 -3.54
CA TYR A 50 -7.48 -11.05 -4.37
C TYR A 50 -7.76 -11.34 -5.84
N PHE A 51 -8.65 -12.30 -6.15
CA PHE A 51 -8.78 -12.84 -7.51
C PHE A 51 -10.21 -12.88 -8.07
N SER A 52 -11.24 -12.50 -7.31
CA SER A 52 -12.61 -12.63 -7.80
C SER A 52 -12.92 -11.66 -8.94
N SER A 53 -13.44 -12.22 -10.03
CA SER A 53 -13.96 -11.46 -11.17
C SER A 53 -15.48 -11.30 -11.14
N THR A 54 -16.16 -11.74 -10.07
CA THR A 54 -17.62 -11.64 -9.96
C THR A 54 -18.05 -10.21 -9.60
N PRO A 55 -19.32 -9.83 -9.81
CA PRO A 55 -19.81 -8.49 -9.43
C PRO A 55 -19.63 -8.19 -7.93
N GLN A 56 -19.77 -9.20 -7.07
CA GLN A 56 -19.53 -9.08 -5.62
C GLN A 56 -18.06 -9.29 -5.21
N GLY A 57 -17.18 -9.51 -6.18
CA GLY A 57 -15.74 -9.64 -5.97
C GLY A 57 -15.14 -8.34 -5.47
N LEU A 58 -14.19 -8.45 -4.55
CA LEU A 58 -13.50 -7.31 -3.93
C LEU A 58 -12.08 -7.15 -4.47
N SER A 59 -11.84 -7.65 -5.70
CA SER A 59 -10.56 -7.68 -6.39
C SER A 59 -10.51 -6.67 -7.53
N PRO A 60 -9.30 -6.19 -7.93
CA PRO A 60 -9.10 -5.42 -9.15
C PRO A 60 -9.55 -6.13 -10.45
N TRP A 61 -9.85 -7.42 -10.41
CA TRP A 61 -10.42 -8.15 -11.55
C TRP A 61 -11.95 -8.03 -11.66
N SER A 62 -12.63 -7.50 -10.64
CA SER A 62 -14.07 -7.20 -10.69
C SER A 62 -14.33 -5.81 -11.26
N GLU A 63 -15.23 -5.75 -12.25
CA GLU A 63 -15.69 -4.48 -12.83
C GLU A 63 -16.30 -3.55 -11.79
N GLN A 64 -17.15 -4.09 -10.92
CA GLN A 64 -17.87 -3.30 -9.91
C GLN A 64 -16.91 -2.71 -8.88
N MET A 65 -15.86 -3.46 -8.49
CA MET A 65 -14.81 -2.96 -7.61
C MET A 65 -14.01 -1.84 -8.26
N VAL A 66 -13.59 -2.01 -9.52
CA VAL A 66 -12.84 -0.98 -10.25
C VAL A 66 -13.69 0.29 -10.43
N ALA A 67 -14.93 0.15 -10.88
CA ALA A 67 -15.85 1.27 -11.04
C ALA A 67 -16.11 2.03 -9.73
N ALA A 68 -16.18 1.32 -8.60
CA ALA A 68 -16.34 1.94 -7.28
C ALA A 68 -15.11 2.73 -6.83
N ILE A 69 -13.89 2.30 -7.20
CA ILE A 69 -12.64 2.89 -6.71
C ILE A 69 -12.13 4.04 -7.60
N LEU A 70 -12.32 3.96 -8.92
CA LEU A 70 -11.76 4.93 -9.88
C LEU A 70 -11.96 6.41 -9.49
N PRO A 71 -13.17 6.85 -9.07
CA PRO A 71 -13.37 8.24 -8.65
C PRO A 71 -12.52 8.66 -7.44
N PHE A 72 -12.25 7.73 -6.52
CA PHE A 72 -11.42 7.99 -5.33
C PHE A 72 -9.94 8.06 -5.67
N ILE A 73 -9.47 7.32 -6.69
CA ILE A 73 -8.07 7.36 -7.14
C ILE A 73 -7.70 8.78 -7.55
N ARG A 74 -8.51 9.45 -8.37
CA ARG A 74 -8.22 10.82 -8.81
C ARG A 74 -8.05 11.78 -7.64
N GLN A 75 -8.98 11.75 -6.68
CA GLN A 75 -8.92 12.59 -5.49
C GLN A 75 -7.70 12.27 -4.61
N PHE A 76 -7.35 10.99 -4.49
CA PHE A 76 -6.19 10.54 -3.73
C PHE A 76 -4.88 11.01 -4.35
N GLU A 77 -4.71 10.86 -5.67
CA GLU A 77 -3.52 11.31 -6.39
C GLU A 77 -3.31 12.83 -6.29
N LEU A 78 -4.38 13.64 -6.41
CA LEU A 78 -4.29 15.08 -6.19
C LEU A 78 -3.84 15.44 -4.77
N THR A 79 -4.31 14.68 -3.78
CA THR A 79 -3.93 14.86 -2.38
C THR A 79 -2.44 14.52 -2.18
N ILE A 80 -1.93 13.46 -2.83
CA ILE A 80 -0.51 13.11 -2.82
C ILE A 80 0.32 14.21 -3.47
N LEU A 81 -0.06 14.70 -4.66
CA LEU A 81 0.69 15.74 -5.36
C LEU A 81 0.84 17.00 -4.51
N GLU A 82 -0.24 17.46 -3.87
CA GLU A 82 -0.18 18.60 -2.95
C GLU A 82 0.66 18.28 -1.71
N ALA A 83 0.54 17.06 -1.18
CA ALA A 83 1.36 16.61 -0.08
C ALA A 83 2.86 16.55 -0.41
N PHE A 84 3.29 16.48 -1.67
CA PHE A 84 4.71 16.54 -2.06
C PHE A 84 5.16 17.91 -2.58
N ASN A 85 4.24 18.86 -2.79
CA ASN A 85 4.56 20.20 -3.25
C ASN A 85 5.23 21.04 -2.15
N ASN A 86 6.45 21.53 -2.40
CA ASN A 86 7.23 22.30 -1.44
C ASN A 86 6.93 23.81 -1.41
N GLN A 87 6.17 24.37 -2.37
CA GLN A 87 6.07 25.82 -2.57
C GLN A 87 5.53 26.58 -1.35
N ASN A 88 4.53 26.02 -0.66
CA ASN A 88 3.88 26.68 0.48
C ASN A 88 4.26 26.06 1.82
N LYS A 89 5.33 25.27 1.86
CA LYS A 89 5.74 24.53 3.07
C LYS A 89 6.85 25.24 3.85
N PRO A 90 6.75 25.27 5.18
CA PRO A 90 7.86 25.70 6.03
C PRO A 90 9.04 24.73 5.86
N PHE A 91 10.25 25.20 6.12
CA PHE A 91 11.50 24.50 5.81
C PHE A 91 11.57 23.07 6.40
N ASP A 92 11.06 22.88 7.62
CA ASP A 92 11.00 21.63 8.36
C ASP A 92 9.97 20.62 7.81
N LYS A 93 9.08 21.05 6.90
CA LYS A 93 8.07 20.20 6.24
C LYS A 93 8.34 19.97 4.77
N ARG A 94 9.47 20.45 4.24
CA ARG A 94 9.83 20.27 2.83
C ARG A 94 10.33 18.85 2.57
N HIS A 95 10.02 18.34 1.39
CA HIS A 95 10.47 17.05 0.91
C HIS A 95 11.80 17.16 0.18
N TYR A 96 12.63 16.16 0.41
CA TYR A 96 13.93 15.99 -0.22
C TYR A 96 13.93 14.69 -1.01
N ALA A 97 14.72 14.68 -2.06
CA ALA A 97 15.01 13.51 -2.87
C ALA A 97 15.89 12.51 -2.11
N GLU A 98 16.04 11.33 -2.70
CA GLU A 98 17.00 10.29 -2.34
C GLU A 98 18.45 10.79 -2.28
N ASN A 99 18.80 11.83 -3.04
CA ASN A 99 20.12 12.48 -3.01
C ASN A 99 20.19 13.65 -2.01
N PHE A 100 19.22 13.76 -1.10
CA PHE A 100 19.07 14.84 -0.11
C PHE A 100 18.90 16.25 -0.70
N GLN A 101 18.65 16.38 -2.01
CA GLN A 101 18.34 17.67 -2.61
C GLN A 101 16.85 18.00 -2.47
N GLN A 102 16.55 19.26 -2.15
CA GLN A 102 15.17 19.72 -2.04
C GLN A 102 14.48 19.62 -3.41
N LYS A 103 13.29 19.01 -3.45
CA LYS A 103 12.51 18.96 -4.70
C LYS A 103 11.95 20.35 -5.04
N ASN A 104 12.01 20.71 -6.32
CA ASN A 104 11.54 21.98 -6.87
C ASN A 104 10.16 21.83 -7.52
N ILE A 105 9.59 22.96 -7.95
CA ILE A 105 8.27 22.99 -8.60
C ILE A 105 8.30 22.29 -9.97
N GLU A 106 9.42 22.38 -10.69
CA GLU A 106 9.58 21.75 -11.99
C GLU A 106 9.47 20.23 -11.88
N TRP A 107 10.03 19.64 -10.83
CA TRP A 107 9.94 18.20 -10.55
C TRP A 107 8.50 17.73 -10.34
N ILE A 108 7.74 18.38 -9.45
CA ILE A 108 6.35 17.96 -9.18
C ILE A 108 5.44 18.22 -10.38
N ASN A 109 5.66 19.31 -11.12
CA ASN A 109 4.94 19.59 -12.36
C ASN A 109 5.18 18.51 -13.43
N SER A 110 6.43 18.03 -13.56
CA SER A 110 6.74 16.95 -14.51
C SER A 110 6.02 15.65 -14.16
N ILE A 111 5.89 15.33 -12.87
CA ILE A 111 5.14 14.16 -12.38
C ILE A 111 3.65 14.35 -12.67
N GLN A 112 3.08 15.51 -12.32
CA GLN A 112 1.67 15.80 -12.58
C GLN A 112 1.31 15.70 -14.06
N GLN A 113 2.18 16.19 -14.95
CA GLN A 113 2.01 16.06 -16.40
C GLN A 113 2.07 14.61 -16.86
N ASN A 114 3.01 13.81 -16.33
CA ASN A 114 3.18 12.41 -16.71
C ASN A 114 2.06 11.50 -16.20
N ILE A 115 1.49 11.79 -15.02
CA ILE A 115 0.35 11.02 -14.50
C ILE A 115 -0.89 11.23 -15.37
N ASN A 116 -1.06 12.43 -15.94
CA ASN A 116 -2.17 12.76 -16.85
C ASN A 116 -3.56 12.46 -16.23
N LEU A 117 -3.80 12.97 -15.01
CA LEU A 117 -4.98 12.65 -14.20
C LEU A 117 -6.33 12.88 -14.90
N ASP A 118 -6.38 13.75 -15.90
CA ASP A 118 -7.62 14.04 -16.64
C ASP A 118 -8.10 12.85 -17.50
N THR A 119 -7.24 11.88 -17.81
CA THR A 119 -7.66 10.67 -18.54
C THR A 119 -8.22 9.57 -17.65
N ILE A 120 -8.03 9.63 -16.32
CA ILE A 120 -8.53 8.59 -15.40
C ILE A 120 -10.04 8.41 -15.55
N ASP A 121 -10.79 9.51 -15.67
CA ASP A 121 -12.25 9.47 -15.80
C ASP A 121 -12.73 8.91 -17.16
N THR A 122 -11.83 8.84 -18.14
CA THR A 122 -12.12 8.29 -19.49
C THR A 122 -11.80 6.80 -19.59
N HIS A 123 -11.10 6.24 -18.61
CA HIS A 123 -10.72 4.82 -18.58
C HIS A 123 -11.65 4.04 -17.65
N GLY A 124 -12.64 3.36 -18.25
CA GLY A 124 -13.48 2.39 -17.54
C GLY A 124 -12.82 1.03 -17.40
N PHE A 125 -13.48 0.13 -16.69
CA PHE A 125 -13.07 -1.27 -16.62
C PHE A 125 -13.05 -1.90 -18.02
N GLN A 126 -11.99 -2.65 -18.31
CA GLN A 126 -11.83 -3.42 -19.53
C GLN A 126 -11.30 -4.80 -19.17
N GLN A 127 -12.06 -5.84 -19.47
CA GLN A 127 -11.70 -7.21 -19.10
C GLN A 127 -10.34 -7.63 -19.68
N GLN A 128 -10.02 -7.20 -20.90
CA GLN A 128 -8.74 -7.47 -21.56
C GLN A 128 -7.54 -6.80 -20.87
N ASN A 129 -7.76 -5.81 -20.01
CA ASN A 129 -6.70 -5.12 -19.26
C ASN A 129 -6.46 -5.74 -17.88
N ARG A 130 -7.14 -6.86 -17.54
CA ARG A 130 -6.78 -7.63 -16.34
C ARG A 130 -5.33 -8.09 -16.46
N ALA A 131 -4.55 -7.78 -15.44
CA ALA A 131 -3.13 -8.06 -15.41
C ALA A 131 -2.72 -8.69 -14.08
N ILE A 132 -1.49 -9.19 -14.06
CA ILE A 132 -0.79 -9.68 -12.89
C ILE A 132 0.60 -9.01 -12.85
N ALA A 133 1.10 -8.70 -11.66
CA ALA A 133 2.48 -8.25 -11.50
C ALA A 133 3.42 -9.45 -11.70
N ILE A 134 4.40 -9.31 -12.60
CA ILE A 134 5.40 -10.34 -12.95
C ILE A 134 6.76 -10.05 -12.33
#